data_AF-A0AA37GL31-F1
#
_entry.id   AF-A0AA37GL31-F1
#
_cell.length_a   1.000
_cell.length_b   1.000
_cell.length_c   1.000
_cell.angle_alpha   90.00
_cell.angle_beta   90.00
_cell.angle_gamma   90.00
#
_symmetry.space_group_name_H-M   'P 1'
#
loop_
_entity.id
_entity.type
_entity.pdbx_description
1 polymer ?
#
loop_
_entity_poly.entity_id
_entity_poly.type
_entity_poly.pdbx_seq_one_letter_code
_entity_poly.pdbx_strand_id
1 'polypeptide(L)'
;MGLKGSCMCKAIVYESGEPKFYDITGDSGKNNRHFFCSNCGSSLYTELDLMPDVTCIKAGGLDDGKASLEGKPAVEFYCKDRVSYLTDVKGADQKPAFS
;
A
#
# COMPACT_ATOMS: atom_id res chain seq x y z
N MET A 1 -19.62 34.42 -1.14
CA MET A 1 -18.26 34.13 -1.65
C MET A 1 -17.60 33.17 -0.67
N GLY A 2 -17.31 31.90 -0.92
CA GLY A 2 -17.05 31.23 -2.19
C GLY A 2 -15.61 30.73 -2.25
N LEU A 3 -15.19 29.89 -1.30
CA LEU A 3 -13.99 29.04 -1.44
C LEU A 3 -14.35 27.60 -1.05
N LYS A 4 -15.02 26.91 -1.99
CA LYS A 4 -14.94 25.45 -2.07
C LYS A 4 -13.55 25.14 -2.63
N GLY A 5 -12.57 24.98 -1.74
CA GLY A 5 -11.25 24.48 -2.09
C GLY A 5 -11.06 23.12 -1.43
N SER A 6 -11.48 22.04 -2.09
CA SER A 6 -10.91 20.74 -1.78
C SER A 6 -9.45 20.81 -2.19
N CYS A 7 -8.53 21.01 -1.25
CA CYS A 7 -7.14 20.72 -1.58
C CYS A 7 -7.05 19.20 -1.79
N MET A 8 -7.15 18.76 -3.04
CA MET A 8 -6.60 17.49 -3.50
C MET A 8 -5.07 17.63 -3.49
N CYS A 9 -4.52 17.94 -2.32
CA CYS A 9 -3.10 17.96 -2.07
C CYS A 9 -2.62 16.51 -2.30
N LYS A 10 -2.00 16.24 -3.44
CA LYS A 10 -1.36 14.95 -3.75
C LYS A 10 -0.51 14.53 -2.55
N ALA A 11 -0.84 13.39 -1.94
CA ALA A 11 -0.19 12.93 -0.70
C ALA A 11 1.26 12.45 -0.91
N ILE A 12 1.65 12.19 -2.17
CA ILE A 12 3.00 11.77 -2.55
C ILE A 12 3.62 12.86 -3.43
N VAL A 13 4.82 13.28 -3.04
CA VAL A 13 5.67 14.20 -3.79
C VAL A 13 6.95 13.45 -4.14
N TYR A 14 7.33 13.46 -5.42
CA TYR A 14 8.62 12.92 -5.85
C TYR A 14 9.65 14.04 -5.83
N GLU A 15 10.72 13.86 -5.06
CA GLU A 15 11.86 14.78 -5.07
C GLU A 15 12.68 14.62 -6.36
N SER A 16 12.72 13.41 -6.92
CA SER A 16 13.39 13.11 -8.18
C SER A 16 12.83 11.85 -8.84
N GLY A 17 13.04 11.74 -10.15
CA GLY A 17 12.55 10.64 -10.96
C GLY A 17 11.04 10.67 -11.18
N GLU A 18 10.59 9.83 -12.10
CA GLU A 18 9.17 9.62 -12.39
C GLU A 18 8.87 8.12 -12.32
N PRO A 19 7.94 7.69 -11.45
CA PRO A 19 7.58 6.29 -11.37
C PRO A 19 6.79 5.87 -12.61
N LYS A 20 6.97 4.61 -12.99
CA LYS A 20 6.09 3.94 -13.95
C LYS A 20 5.02 3.17 -13.19
N PHE A 21 3.96 2.79 -13.88
CA PHE A 21 2.90 1.97 -13.30
C PHE A 21 2.42 0.89 -14.24
N TYR A 22 1.78 -0.12 -13.65
CA TYR A 22 0.96 -1.11 -14.35
C TYR A 22 -0.29 -1.40 -13.53
N ASP A 23 -1.33 -1.86 -14.21
CA ASP A 23 -2.62 -2.19 -13.63
C ASP A 23 -2.78 -3.72 -13.53
N ILE A 24 -3.38 -4.20 -12.44
CA ILE A 24 -3.76 -5.61 -12.25
C ILE A 24 -5.15 -5.69 -11.62
N THR A 25 -5.95 -6.66 -12.04
CA THR A 25 -7.23 -6.97 -11.39
C THR A 25 -6.95 -7.75 -10.11
N GLY A 26 -7.32 -7.21 -8.95
CA GLY A 26 -7.21 -7.90 -7.67
C GLY A 26 -8.30 -8.96 -7.48
N ASP A 27 -8.18 -9.76 -6.42
CA ASP A 27 -9.17 -10.80 -6.09
C ASP A 27 -10.58 -10.24 -5.81
N SER A 28 -10.68 -8.96 -5.48
CA SER A 28 -11.94 -8.22 -5.36
C SER A 28 -12.63 -7.95 -6.70
N GLY A 29 -11.98 -8.27 -7.83
CA GLY A 29 -12.43 -7.91 -9.18
C GLY A 29 -12.20 -6.45 -9.56
N LYS A 30 -11.62 -5.64 -8.66
CA LYS A 30 -11.33 -4.22 -8.87
C LYS A 30 -9.89 -3.99 -9.30
N ASN A 31 -9.62 -2.84 -9.93
CA ASN A 31 -8.28 -2.48 -10.34
C ASN A 31 -7.37 -2.18 -9.14
N ASN A 32 -6.12 -2.58 -9.27
CA ASN A 32 -5.02 -2.26 -8.39
C ASN A 32 -3.88 -1.72 -9.26
N ARG A 33 -3.58 -0.43 -9.10
CA ARG A 33 -2.49 0.22 -9.83
C ARG A 33 -1.22 0.17 -9.00
N HIS A 34 -0.18 -0.43 -9.56
CA HIS A 34 1.12 -0.55 -8.92
C HIS A 34 2.11 0.47 -9.49
N PHE A 35 2.66 1.32 -8.62
CA PHE A 35 3.69 2.29 -8.97
C PHE A 35 5.07 1.79 -8.53
N PHE A 36 6.06 1.92 -9.42
CA PHE A 36 7.42 1.41 -9.20
C PHE A 36 8.48 2.35 -9.76
N CYS A 37 9.70 2.25 -9.22
CA CYS A 37 10.86 3.00 -9.69
C CYS A 37 11.24 2.54 -11.10
N SER A 38 11.25 3.47 -12.05
CA SER A 38 11.55 3.20 -13.46
C SER A 38 13.00 2.77 -13.72
N ASN A 39 13.91 3.03 -12.77
CA ASN A 39 15.32 2.68 -12.87
C ASN A 39 15.66 1.30 -12.29
N CYS A 40 15.19 0.98 -11.08
CA CYS A 40 15.54 -0.27 -10.38
C CYS A 40 14.39 -1.28 -10.27
N GLY A 41 13.17 -0.91 -10.62
CA GLY A 41 12.01 -1.80 -10.55
C GLY A 41 11.38 -1.96 -9.16
N SER A 42 11.94 -1.36 -8.11
CA SER A 42 11.40 -1.45 -6.76
C SER A 42 9.98 -0.89 -6.68
N SER A 43 9.08 -1.62 -6.03
CA SER A 43 7.70 -1.16 -5.78
C SER A 43 7.67 -0.03 -4.76
N LEU A 44 6.93 1.04 -5.06
CA LEU A 44 6.86 2.23 -4.22
C LEU A 44 5.54 2.29 -3.45
N TYR A 45 4.43 2.26 -4.18
CA TYR A 45 3.09 2.30 -3.60
C TYR A 45 2.04 1.75 -4.56
N THR A 46 0.83 1.54 -4.06
CA THR A 46 -0.33 1.14 -4.87
C THR A 46 -1.54 2.00 -4.60
N GLU A 47 -2.35 2.22 -5.63
CA GLU A 47 -3.67 2.84 -5.54
C GLU A 47 -4.73 1.78 -5.87
N LEU A 48 -5.73 1.65 -5.00
CA LEU A 48 -6.71 0.57 -5.06
C LEU A 48 -8.09 1.15 -5.31
N ASP A 49 -8.77 0.69 -6.35
CA ASP A 49 -10.18 1.05 -6.58
C ASP A 49 -11.11 0.54 -5.45
N LEU A 50 -10.66 -0.47 -4.69
CA LEU A 50 -11.37 -0.92 -3.49
C LEU A 50 -11.33 0.10 -2.35
N MET A 51 -10.26 0.89 -2.27
CA MET A 51 -10.01 1.88 -1.22
C MET A 51 -9.51 3.19 -1.85
N PRO A 52 -10.36 3.91 -2.61
CA PRO A 52 -9.93 5.04 -3.44
C PRO A 52 -9.35 6.22 -2.64
N ASP A 53 -9.68 6.30 -1.35
CA ASP A 53 -9.19 7.35 -0.45
C ASP A 53 -7.88 6.97 0.27
N VAL A 54 -7.29 5.82 -0.05
CA VAL A 54 -6.08 5.29 0.61
C VAL A 54 -5.00 4.96 -0.39
N THR A 55 -3.79 5.41 -0.12
CA THR A 55 -2.58 5.00 -0.85
C THR A 55 -1.78 4.01 -0.01
N CYS A 56 -1.52 2.81 -0.55
CA CYS A 56 -0.76 1.79 0.15
C CYS A 56 0.73 1.94 -0.17
N ILE A 57 1.50 2.52 0.76
CA ILE A 57 2.96 2.65 0.64
C ILE A 57 3.65 1.31 0.96
N LYS A 58 4.67 0.94 0.18
CA LYS A 58 5.49 -0.23 0.47
C LYS A 58 6.48 0.09 1.59
N ALA A 59 6.22 -0.46 2.78
CA ALA A 59 6.96 -0.14 4.01
C ALA A 59 8.48 -0.34 3.89
N GLY A 60 8.95 -1.29 3.07
CA GLY A 60 10.38 -1.56 2.89
C GLY A 60 11.20 -0.40 2.30
N GLY A 61 10.55 0.60 1.69
CA GLY A 61 11.19 1.81 1.19
C GLY A 61 11.14 3.00 2.15
N LEU A 62 10.69 2.81 3.40
CA LEU A 62 10.60 3.89 4.38
C LEU A 62 11.88 3.98 5.23
N ASP A 63 12.45 5.18 5.28
CA ASP A 63 13.65 5.49 6.07
C ASP A 63 13.36 5.63 7.58
N ASP A 64 14.39 5.96 8.36
CA ASP A 64 14.31 6.23 9.81
C ASP A 64 13.65 5.11 10.62
N GLY A 65 13.85 3.86 10.19
CA GLY A 65 13.30 2.67 10.84
C GLY A 65 11.77 2.54 10.74
N LYS A 66 11.10 3.41 9.96
CA LYS A 66 9.64 3.40 9.80
C LYS A 66 9.12 2.16 9.10
N ALA A 67 9.97 1.45 8.34
CA ALA A 67 9.67 0.14 7.79
C ALA A 67 9.21 -0.89 8.85
N SER A 68 9.61 -0.73 10.12
CA SER A 68 9.22 -1.64 11.21
C SER A 68 7.76 -1.52 11.64
N LEU A 69 7.06 -0.46 11.23
CA LEU A 69 5.70 -0.14 11.69
C LEU A 69 5.56 -0.17 13.22
N GLU A 70 6.65 0.18 13.92
CA GLU A 70 6.77 0.13 15.38
C GLU A 70 6.46 -1.26 15.99
N GLY A 71 6.60 -2.31 15.19
CA GLY A 71 6.26 -3.68 15.57
C GLY A 71 4.76 -3.91 15.75
N LYS A 72 3.90 -3.03 15.21
CA LYS A 72 2.44 -3.05 15.39
C LYS A 72 1.70 -3.01 14.06
N PRO A 73 1.88 -4.00 13.16
CA PRO A 73 0.97 -4.12 12.03
C PRO A 73 -0.45 -4.34 12.56
N ALA A 74 -1.40 -3.57 12.03
CA ALA A 74 -2.78 -3.61 12.52
C ALA A 74 -3.56 -4.82 11.96
N VAL A 75 -3.24 -5.25 10.75
CA VAL A 75 -3.97 -6.30 10.03
C VAL A 75 -3.00 -7.16 9.22
N GLU A 76 -3.20 -8.47 9.26
CA GLU A 76 -2.65 -9.42 8.31
C GLU A 76 -3.76 -9.88 7.36
N PHE A 77 -3.53 -9.71 6.06
CA PHE A 77 -4.43 -10.22 5.03
C PHE A 77 -3.92 -11.54 4.46
N TYR A 78 -4.82 -12.32 3.87
CA TYR A 78 -4.53 -13.62 3.27
C TYR A 78 -4.03 -14.67 4.26
N CYS A 79 -4.45 -14.59 5.52
CA CYS A 79 -4.07 -15.56 6.56
C CYS A 79 -4.51 -17.01 6.25
N LYS A 80 -5.47 -17.20 5.34
CA LYS A 80 -5.91 -18.53 4.87
C LYS A 80 -4.78 -19.30 4.15
N ASP A 81 -3.84 -18.58 3.54
CA ASP A 81 -2.72 -19.12 2.76
C ASP A 81 -1.38 -18.98 3.51
N ARG A 82 -1.42 -18.72 4.83
CA ARG A 82 -0.20 -18.56 5.64
C ARG A 82 0.65 -19.82 5.56
N VAL A 83 1.89 -19.63 5.10
CA VAL A 83 2.91 -20.69 5.08
C VAL A 83 3.25 -21.15 6.50
N SER A 84 3.47 -22.46 6.66
CA SER A 84 3.56 -23.11 7.97
C SER A 84 4.76 -22.70 8.84
N TYR A 85 5.77 -22.06 8.26
CA TYR A 85 6.93 -21.55 9.01
C TYR A 85 6.74 -20.14 9.58
N LEU A 86 5.61 -19.49 9.31
CA LEU A 86 5.26 -18.18 9.87
C LEU A 86 4.21 -18.30 10.97
N THR A 87 4.30 -17.43 11.99
CA THR A 87 3.27 -17.26 13.03
C THR A 87 2.41 -16.04 12.73
N ASP A 88 1.27 -15.91 13.40
CA ASP A 88 0.55 -14.64 13.46
C ASP A 88 1.38 -13.54 14.13
N VAL A 89 1.19 -12.31 13.69
CA VAL A 89 1.71 -11.14 14.39
C VAL A 89 0.77 -10.81 15.54
N LYS A 90 1.31 -10.87 16.75
CA LYS A 90 0.55 -10.60 17.97
C LYS A 90 -0.16 -9.24 17.91
N GLY A 91 -1.48 -9.27 18.05
CA GLY A 91 -2.32 -8.07 18.11
C GLY A 91 -2.76 -7.53 16.74
N ALA A 92 -2.32 -8.14 15.63
CA ALA A 92 -2.85 -7.84 14.31
C ALA A 92 -4.17 -8.60 14.08
N ASP A 93 -5.16 -7.92 13.49
CA ASP A 93 -6.37 -8.58 13.01
C ASP A 93 -6.02 -9.57 11.90
N GLN A 94 -6.57 -10.78 11.98
CA GLN A 94 -6.32 -11.85 11.02
C GLN A 94 -7.45 -11.91 10.01
N LYS A 95 -7.18 -11.63 8.73
CA LYS A 95 -8.18 -11.63 7.65
C LYS A 95 -7.85 -12.71 6.62
N PRO A 96 -8.82 -13.58 6.25
CA PRO A 96 -8.58 -14.65 5.29
C PRO A 96 -8.33 -14.12 3.87
N ALA A 97 -8.82 -12.93 3.52
CA ALA A 97 -8.64 -12.29 2.23
C ALA A 97 -8.77 -10.76 2.36
N PHE A 98 -8.36 -10.04 1.32
CA PHE A 98 -8.59 -8.61 1.17
C PHE A 98 -9.96 -8.37 0.54
N SER A 99 -10.97 -8.12 1.39
CA SER A 99 -12.40 -8.02 1.02
C SER A 99 -13.05 -6.80 1.66
#